data_AF-A0A7V2VJX7-F1
#
_entry.id   AF-A0A7V2VJX7-F1
#
_cell.length_a   1.000
_cell.length_b   1.000
_cell.length_c   1.000
_cell.angle_alpha   90.00
_cell.angle_beta   90.00
_cell.angle_gamma   90.00
#
_symmetry.space_group_name_H-M   'P 1'
#
loop_
_entity.id
_entity.type
_entity.pdbx_description
1 polymer ?
#
loop_
_entity_poly.entity_id
_entity_poly.type
_entity_poly.pdbx_seq_one_letter_code
_entity_poly.pdbx_strand_id
1 'polypeptide(L)'
;MIRALIVDWGNVLMRTMDIRPRLAWEQRLGLAPGDLADLFFRGEGWEAAQRGQATLDEAWEGVAHRLGLQDGEVADLKRDFWAGDYLDQDLVGLIRDLREHGLRTALLSNHASNLPDLLRDLGLEDLFDVVVVSALEGVVKPDPVIYRRALDRLGVAPEEAVFVDDQRANVEAARRLGMTGFRFRGSRHLRRQLAAVGLPVTVPPLTPVPDIRAVIFDWGGVFSPLAFFRRTEEWEQRLGLPEGTLERVLWGREWKRLETGTLPQEAFDEHVARGLGLPDREAVRRFYAEYYAEQQIEPRLVEAVRALRGRYRVALLTNAYPDHAEEVKERYGFDPRTEFDLYVNSAELGVAKPDPAIYRYVLDRMEVQPGEAVFLDDLVRNTDPARLMGIHTIVFTDVETALADLSSLLGHPIP
;
A
#
# COMPACT_ATOMS: atom_id res chain seq x y z
N MET A 1 -24.35 -18.39 1.66
CA MET A 1 -24.57 -17.29 0.70
C MET A 1 -24.07 -16.03 1.39
N ILE A 2 -23.28 -15.18 0.71
CA ILE A 2 -22.81 -13.93 1.31
C ILE A 2 -23.98 -12.97 1.50
N ARG A 3 -24.07 -12.35 2.68
CA ARG A 3 -25.13 -11.43 3.10
C ARG A 3 -24.60 -10.12 3.68
N ALA A 4 -23.31 -10.05 3.98
CA ALA A 4 -22.70 -8.84 4.53
C ALA A 4 -21.35 -8.49 3.88
N LEU A 5 -21.12 -7.19 3.75
CA LEU A 5 -19.82 -6.61 3.39
C LEU A 5 -19.31 -5.75 4.54
N ILE A 6 -18.14 -6.08 5.06
CA ILE A 6 -17.44 -5.35 6.11
C ILE A 6 -16.19 -4.73 5.49
N VAL A 7 -16.04 -3.41 5.57
CA VAL A 7 -14.94 -2.66 4.97
C VAL A 7 -14.14 -1.90 6.01
N ASP A 8 -12.84 -1.76 5.81
CA ASP A 8 -12.00 -0.83 6.56
C ASP A 8 -12.14 0.62 6.04
N TRP A 9 -11.69 1.57 6.87
CA TRP A 9 -11.66 2.99 6.56
C TRP A 9 -10.34 3.42 5.91
N GLY A 10 -9.22 3.34 6.64
CA GLY A 10 -7.93 3.87 6.19
C GLY A 10 -7.33 3.05 5.07
N ASN A 11 -6.74 3.71 4.06
CA ASN A 11 -6.17 3.09 2.86
C ASN A 11 -7.13 2.23 2.02
N VAL A 12 -8.41 2.14 2.41
CA VAL A 12 -9.48 1.46 1.68
C VAL A 12 -10.49 2.49 1.18
N LEU A 13 -11.26 3.10 2.08
CA LEU A 13 -12.22 4.18 1.75
C LEU A 13 -11.58 5.56 1.75
N MET A 14 -10.76 5.87 2.76
CA MET A 14 -10.02 7.13 2.87
C MET A 14 -8.55 6.88 2.58
N ARG A 15 -8.03 7.45 1.49
CA ARG A 15 -6.69 7.16 0.98
C ARG A 15 -5.86 8.44 0.85
N THR A 16 -4.63 8.44 1.35
CA THR A 16 -3.70 9.53 1.09
C THR A 16 -3.18 9.45 -0.35
N MET A 17 -3.75 10.26 -1.25
CA MET A 17 -3.35 10.34 -2.66
C MET A 17 -2.23 11.36 -2.88
N ASP A 18 -2.12 12.37 -2.00
CA ASP A 18 -1.11 13.43 -2.10
C ASP A 18 -0.33 13.59 -0.80
N ILE A 19 0.94 13.20 -0.81
CA ILE A 19 1.79 13.32 0.39
C ILE A 19 2.52 14.65 0.49
N ARG A 20 2.45 15.54 -0.53
CA ARG A 20 3.21 16.78 -0.56
C ARG A 20 2.99 17.69 0.65
N PRO A 21 1.76 17.83 1.19
CA PRO A 21 1.56 18.59 2.43
C PRO A 21 2.38 18.03 3.61
N ARG A 22 2.45 16.70 3.78
CA ARG A 22 3.28 16.05 4.82
C ARG A 22 4.77 16.28 4.56
N LEU A 23 5.22 16.13 3.31
CA LEU A 23 6.61 16.36 2.93
C LEU A 23 7.06 17.81 3.19
N ALA A 24 6.18 18.79 2.95
CA ALA A 24 6.48 20.20 3.23
C ALA A 24 6.69 20.45 4.73
N TRP A 25 5.90 19.80 5.58
CA TRP A 25 6.11 19.81 7.04
C TRP A 25 7.40 19.12 7.44
N GLU A 26 7.69 17.95 6.87
CA GLU A 26 8.93 17.22 7.13
C GLU A 26 10.16 18.06 6.77
N GLN A 27 10.16 18.70 5.61
CA GLN A 27 11.23 19.62 5.20
C GLN A 27 11.37 20.80 6.17
N ARG A 28 10.26 21.40 6.59
CA ARG A 28 10.26 22.54 7.53
C ARG A 28 10.84 22.16 8.90
N LEU A 29 10.56 20.95 9.35
CA LEU A 29 10.96 20.43 10.66
C LEU A 29 12.29 19.67 10.64
N GLY A 30 12.93 19.54 9.47
CA GLY A 30 14.18 18.78 9.30
C GLY A 30 14.01 17.28 9.51
N LEU A 31 12.82 16.74 9.25
CA LEU A 31 12.51 15.31 9.33
C LEU A 31 12.84 14.62 7.99
N ALA A 32 13.13 13.31 8.05
CA ALA A 32 13.26 12.52 6.83
C ALA A 32 11.87 12.24 6.21
N PRO A 33 11.79 12.00 4.88
CA PRO A 33 10.53 11.66 4.23
C PRO A 33 9.80 10.48 4.90
N GLY A 34 8.54 10.71 5.28
CA GLY A 34 7.68 9.73 5.96
C GLY A 34 7.86 9.63 7.48
N ASP A 35 8.83 10.32 8.09
CA ASP A 35 9.03 10.31 9.54
C ASP A 35 7.85 10.97 10.27
N LEU A 36 7.18 11.96 9.69
CA LEU A 36 6.03 12.62 10.32
C LEU A 36 4.84 11.65 10.43
N ALA A 37 4.59 10.87 9.38
CA ALA A 37 3.56 9.83 9.40
C ALA A 37 3.90 8.72 10.40
N ASP A 38 5.16 8.28 10.46
CA ASP A 38 5.59 7.29 11.46
C ASP A 38 5.48 7.83 12.89
N LEU A 39 5.84 9.09 13.14
CA LEU A 39 5.75 9.73 14.45
C LEU A 39 4.31 9.76 14.99
N PHE A 40 3.35 9.95 14.08
CA PHE A 40 1.92 9.89 14.39
C PHE A 40 1.45 8.43 14.53
N PHE A 41 1.44 7.65 13.44
CA PHE A 41 0.80 6.33 13.40
C PHE A 41 1.53 5.22 14.18
N ARG A 42 2.83 5.37 14.43
CA ARG A 42 3.61 4.44 15.29
C ARG A 42 3.90 5.03 16.66
N GLY A 43 3.34 6.19 16.98
CA GLY A 43 3.50 6.84 18.27
C GLY A 43 2.53 6.30 19.32
N GLU A 44 2.96 6.35 20.59
CA GLU A 44 2.14 5.95 21.75
C GLU A 44 0.79 6.68 21.81
N GLY A 45 0.74 7.93 21.35
CA GLY A 45 -0.50 8.71 21.27
C GLY A 45 -1.55 8.09 20.35
N TRP A 46 -1.18 7.70 19.12
CA TRP A 46 -2.10 7.03 18.20
C TRP A 46 -2.48 5.64 18.70
N GLU A 47 -1.52 4.92 19.28
CA GLU A 47 -1.77 3.63 19.94
C GLU A 47 -2.79 3.70 21.08
N ALA A 48 -2.72 4.74 21.92
CA ALA A 48 -3.71 4.99 22.95
C ALA A 48 -5.05 5.43 22.35
N ALA A 49 -5.02 6.33 21.36
CA ALA A 49 -6.22 6.87 20.74
C ALA A 49 -7.06 5.81 20.04
N GLN A 50 -6.44 4.92 19.26
CA GLN A 50 -7.15 3.82 18.59
C GLN A 50 -7.68 2.75 19.58
N ARG A 51 -7.22 2.73 20.84
CA ARG A 51 -7.75 1.86 21.90
C ARG A 51 -8.76 2.56 22.81
N GLY A 52 -9.09 3.82 22.54
CA GLY A 52 -10.02 4.61 23.36
C GLY A 52 -9.43 5.06 24.70
N GLN A 53 -8.10 5.01 24.83
CA GLN A 53 -7.36 5.40 26.03
C GLN A 53 -6.90 6.87 25.97
N ALA A 54 -7.00 7.49 24.79
CA ALA A 54 -6.77 8.90 24.53
C ALA A 54 -7.71 9.37 23.41
N THR A 55 -7.82 10.68 23.25
CA THR A 55 -8.48 11.34 22.14
C THR A 55 -7.51 11.51 20.95
N LEU A 56 -8.06 11.80 19.76
CA LEU A 56 -7.25 12.16 18.60
C LEU A 56 -6.45 13.45 18.86
N ASP A 57 -7.03 14.40 19.60
CA ASP A 57 -6.35 15.66 19.92
C ASP A 57 -5.16 15.46 20.85
N GLU A 58 -5.29 14.64 21.90
CA GLU A 58 -4.17 14.27 22.78
C GLU A 58 -3.04 13.57 22.00
N ALA A 59 -3.38 12.72 21.02
CA ALA A 59 -2.38 12.09 20.16
C ALA A 59 -1.59 13.15 19.35
N TRP A 60 -2.28 14.16 18.81
CA TRP A 60 -1.66 15.27 18.11
C TRP A 60 -0.86 16.20 19.02
N GLU A 61 -1.31 16.46 20.24
CA GLU A 61 -0.56 17.21 21.25
C GLU A 61 0.76 16.52 21.58
N GLY A 62 0.76 15.19 21.71
CA GLY A 62 1.98 14.41 21.89
C GLY A 62 2.95 14.47 20.69
N VAL A 63 2.43 14.59 19.46
CA VAL A 63 3.26 14.84 18.26
C VAL A 63 3.80 16.27 18.26
N ALA A 64 2.95 17.26 18.51
CA ALA A 64 3.32 18.66 18.57
C ALA A 64 4.39 18.95 19.61
N HIS A 65 4.23 18.41 20.83
CA HIS A 65 5.21 18.53 21.91
C HIS A 65 6.57 17.95 21.51
N ARG A 66 6.59 16.77 20.88
CA ARG A 66 7.84 16.14 20.39
C ARG A 66 8.53 16.95 19.29
N LEU A 67 7.75 17.67 18.48
CA LEU A 67 8.24 18.52 17.40
C LEU A 67 8.51 19.98 17.84
N GLY A 68 8.20 20.34 19.09
CA GLY A 68 8.38 21.70 19.61
C GLY A 68 7.44 22.74 18.98
N LEU A 69 6.28 22.31 18.47
CA LEU A 69 5.32 23.20 17.79
C LEU A 69 4.55 24.07 18.79
N GLN A 70 4.23 25.30 18.37
CA GLN A 70 3.34 26.20 19.11
C GLN A 70 1.87 25.90 18.77
N ASP A 71 0.92 26.34 19.61
CA ASP A 71 -0.52 26.00 19.47
C ASP A 71 -1.10 26.28 18.08
N GLY A 72 -0.76 27.43 17.47
CA GLY A 72 -1.22 27.79 16.12
C GLY A 72 -0.69 26.84 15.03
N GLU A 73 0.51 26.30 15.21
CA GLU A 73 1.12 25.36 14.27
C GLU A 73 0.52 23.97 14.35
N VAL A 74 -0.05 23.57 15.49
CA VAL A 74 -0.70 22.26 15.65
C VAL A 74 -1.94 22.15 14.79
N ALA A 75 -2.76 23.21 14.74
CA ALA A 75 -3.95 23.25 13.90
C ALA A 75 -3.59 23.18 12.40
N ASP A 76 -2.55 23.92 11.99
CA ASP A 76 -2.04 23.87 10.62
C ASP A 76 -1.49 22.49 10.27
N LEU A 77 -0.71 21.88 11.16
CA LEU A 77 -0.17 20.53 10.98
C LEU A 77 -1.29 19.51 10.81
N LYS A 78 -2.29 19.53 11.69
CA LYS A 78 -3.45 18.63 11.62
C LYS A 78 -4.15 18.74 10.26
N ARG A 79 -4.46 19.97 9.84
CA ARG A 79 -5.11 20.22 8.54
C ARG A 79 -4.26 19.68 7.39
N ASP A 80 -2.99 20.06 7.34
CA ASP A 80 -2.12 19.75 6.21
C ASP A 80 -1.77 18.25 6.17
N PHE A 81 -1.66 17.58 7.33
CA PHE A 81 -1.39 16.15 7.39
C PHE A 81 -2.47 15.31 6.69
N TRP A 82 -3.73 15.74 6.75
CA TRP A 82 -4.86 15.09 6.09
C TRP A 82 -5.27 15.75 4.76
N ALA A 83 -4.64 16.87 4.37
CA ALA A 83 -5.06 17.65 3.20
C ALA A 83 -4.96 16.90 1.85
N GLY A 84 -4.16 15.83 1.81
CA GLY A 84 -4.03 14.96 0.66
C GLY A 84 -4.79 13.65 0.76
N ASP A 85 -5.71 13.52 1.71
CA ASP A 85 -6.59 12.37 1.85
C ASP A 85 -7.85 12.54 0.99
N TYR A 86 -8.21 11.48 0.29
CA TYR A 86 -9.35 11.45 -0.64
C TYR A 86 -10.25 10.27 -0.29
N LEU A 87 -11.54 10.55 -0.23
CA LEU A 87 -12.58 9.54 -0.15
C LEU A 87 -12.77 8.88 -1.51
N ASP A 88 -12.67 7.56 -1.56
CA ASP A 88 -12.90 6.77 -2.76
C ASP A 88 -14.39 6.71 -3.11
N GLN A 89 -14.81 7.63 -3.99
CA GLN A 89 -16.20 7.73 -4.44
C GLN A 89 -16.67 6.52 -5.25
N ASP A 90 -15.77 5.82 -5.96
CA ASP A 90 -16.14 4.58 -6.68
C ASP A 90 -16.48 3.46 -5.68
N LEU A 91 -15.70 3.35 -4.60
CA LEU A 91 -15.95 2.39 -3.55
C LEU A 91 -17.21 2.73 -2.73
N VAL A 92 -17.45 4.02 -2.45
CA VAL A 92 -18.72 4.46 -1.84
C VAL A 92 -19.90 4.06 -2.73
N GLY A 93 -19.81 4.29 -4.05
CA GLY A 93 -20.82 3.87 -5.02
C GLY A 93 -21.04 2.35 -4.99
N LEU A 94 -19.97 1.55 -5.03
CA LEU A 94 -20.03 0.10 -4.94
C LEU A 94 -20.74 -0.38 -3.67
N ILE A 95 -20.45 0.23 -2.51
CA ILE A 95 -21.10 -0.14 -1.25
C ILE A 95 -22.59 0.18 -1.29
N ARG A 96 -22.99 1.34 -1.84
CA ARG A 96 -24.40 1.69 -2.05
C ARG A 96 -25.11 0.69 -2.96
N ASP A 97 -24.52 0.36 -4.10
CA ASP A 97 -25.08 -0.61 -5.05
C ASP A 97 -25.32 -1.97 -4.35
N LEU A 98 -24.36 -2.44 -3.56
CA LEU A 98 -24.49 -3.70 -2.82
C LEU A 98 -25.59 -3.65 -1.75
N ARG A 99 -25.79 -2.50 -1.08
CA ARG A 99 -26.91 -2.30 -0.14
C ARG A 99 -28.25 -2.37 -0.84
N GLU A 100 -28.38 -1.77 -2.01
CA GLU A 100 -29.60 -1.85 -2.82
C GLU A 100 -29.92 -3.29 -3.23
N HIS A 101 -28.90 -4.14 -3.37
CA HIS A 101 -29.04 -5.59 -3.59
C HIS A 101 -29.26 -6.40 -2.30
N GLY A 102 -29.50 -5.74 -1.17
CA GLY A 102 -29.88 -6.36 0.10
C GLY A 102 -28.73 -6.85 0.97
N LEU A 103 -27.48 -6.48 0.67
CA LEU A 103 -26.37 -6.75 1.58
C LEU A 103 -26.43 -5.81 2.78
N ARG A 104 -26.15 -6.38 3.96
CA ARG A 104 -25.82 -5.58 5.14
C ARG A 104 -24.40 -5.04 5.01
N THR A 105 -24.16 -3.81 5.43
CA THR A 105 -22.82 -3.22 5.37
C THR A 105 -22.33 -2.77 6.72
N ALA A 106 -21.04 -2.98 6.97
CA ALA A 106 -20.39 -2.45 8.15
C ALA A 106 -19.06 -1.79 7.84
N LEU A 107 -18.72 -0.78 8.64
CA LEU A 107 -17.37 -0.25 8.74
C LEU A 107 -16.70 -0.89 9.97
N LEU A 108 -15.50 -1.44 9.81
CA LEU A 108 -14.70 -1.98 10.90
C LEU A 108 -13.29 -1.40 10.83
N SER A 109 -12.97 -0.43 11.69
CA SER A 109 -11.70 0.29 11.60
C SER A 109 -10.96 0.44 12.92
N ASN A 110 -9.63 0.34 12.83
CA ASN A 110 -8.74 0.80 13.89
C ASN A 110 -8.61 2.32 13.78
N HIS A 111 -9.36 3.05 14.60
CA HIS A 111 -9.42 4.50 14.53
C HIS A 111 -9.72 5.11 15.89
N ALA A 112 -9.42 6.39 16.05
CA ALA A 112 -9.82 7.17 17.21
C ALA A 112 -11.35 7.36 17.27
N SER A 113 -11.85 7.79 18.42
CA SER A 113 -13.30 7.88 18.73
C SER A 113 -14.08 8.87 17.85
N ASN A 114 -13.42 9.73 17.09
CA ASN A 114 -14.03 10.73 16.22
C ASN A 114 -14.51 10.20 14.85
N LEU A 115 -14.25 8.94 14.49
CA LEU A 115 -14.65 8.39 13.18
C LEU A 115 -16.15 8.55 12.88
N PRO A 116 -17.10 8.34 13.82
CA PRO A 116 -18.53 8.54 13.54
C PRO A 116 -18.88 9.99 13.18
N ASP A 117 -18.20 10.97 13.77
CA ASP A 117 -18.42 12.38 13.43
C ASP A 117 -17.86 12.69 12.04
N LEU A 118 -16.68 12.15 11.71
CA LEU A 118 -16.13 12.24 10.36
C LEU A 118 -17.06 11.64 9.29
N LEU A 119 -17.70 10.50 9.57
CA LEU A 119 -18.68 9.91 8.66
C LEU A 119 -19.90 10.82 8.45
N ARG A 120 -20.38 11.48 9.51
CA ARG A 120 -21.48 12.46 9.43
C ARG A 120 -21.08 13.66 8.59
N ASP A 121 -19.91 14.23 8.84
CA ASP A 121 -19.40 15.40 8.09
C ASP A 121 -19.23 15.10 6.59
N LEU A 122 -18.91 13.85 6.25
CA LEU A 122 -18.80 13.37 4.86
C LEU A 122 -20.14 12.90 4.26
N GLY A 123 -21.23 12.89 5.03
CA GLY A 123 -22.55 12.42 4.57
C GLY A 123 -22.59 10.91 4.29
N LEU A 124 -21.84 10.11 5.05
CA LEU A 124 -21.72 8.66 4.90
C LEU A 124 -22.39 7.85 6.02
N GLU A 125 -23.12 8.52 6.92
CA GLU A 125 -23.79 7.88 8.06
C GLU A 125 -24.75 6.74 7.66
N ASP A 126 -25.45 6.89 6.53
CA ASP A 126 -26.39 5.88 6.02
C ASP A 126 -25.71 4.78 5.16
N LEU A 127 -24.39 4.87 4.96
CA LEU A 127 -23.63 3.91 4.15
C LEU A 127 -23.42 2.58 4.88
N PHE A 128 -23.53 2.56 6.21
CA PHE A 128 -23.26 1.38 7.04
C PHE A 128 -24.41 1.12 8.00
N ASP A 129 -24.88 -0.13 8.05
CA ASP A 129 -25.83 -0.56 9.09
C ASP A 129 -25.15 -0.65 10.47
N VAL A 130 -23.84 -0.92 10.47
CA VAL A 130 -23.03 -1.06 11.68
C VAL A 130 -21.69 -0.34 11.49
N VAL A 131 -21.33 0.52 12.44
CA VAL A 131 -20.00 1.12 12.51
C VAL A 131 -19.31 0.59 13.76
N VAL A 132 -18.15 -0.06 13.59
CA VAL A 132 -17.32 -0.60 14.66
C VAL A 132 -15.97 0.11 14.63
N VAL A 133 -15.72 0.89 15.67
CA VAL A 133 -14.50 1.71 15.81
C VAL A 133 -13.71 1.19 17.00
N SER A 134 -12.46 0.78 16.79
CA SER A 134 -11.65 0.17 17.84
C SER A 134 -11.58 0.99 19.14
N ALA A 135 -11.53 2.32 19.05
CA ALA A 135 -11.50 3.19 20.21
C ALA A 135 -12.78 3.11 21.06
N LEU A 136 -13.94 2.92 20.42
CA LEU A 136 -15.22 2.76 21.12
C LEU A 136 -15.37 1.33 21.67
N GLU A 137 -14.66 0.37 21.09
CA GLU A 137 -14.70 -1.03 21.48
C GLU A 137 -13.63 -1.40 22.53
N GLY A 138 -12.59 -0.61 22.69
CA GLY A 138 -11.42 -0.90 23.54
C GLY A 138 -10.55 -2.06 23.04
N VAL A 139 -10.74 -2.49 21.79
CA VAL A 139 -10.05 -3.62 21.16
C VAL A 139 -9.75 -3.25 19.71
N VAL A 140 -8.57 -3.63 19.21
CA VAL A 140 -8.09 -3.33 17.84
C VAL A 140 -8.04 -4.59 16.99
N LYS A 141 -8.23 -4.46 15.67
CA LYS A 141 -7.77 -5.46 14.71
C LYS A 141 -6.25 -5.66 14.89
N PRO A 142 -5.72 -6.90 14.80
CA PRO A 142 -6.37 -8.12 14.35
C PRO A 142 -7.00 -8.99 15.47
N ASP A 143 -7.30 -8.46 16.65
CA ASP A 143 -7.92 -9.23 17.73
C ASP A 143 -9.29 -9.79 17.29
N PRO A 144 -9.54 -11.12 17.39
CA PRO A 144 -10.76 -11.75 16.90
C PRO A 144 -12.05 -11.23 17.58
N VAL A 145 -11.97 -10.61 18.76
CA VAL A 145 -13.13 -10.05 19.47
C VAL A 145 -13.81 -8.95 18.66
N ILE A 146 -13.05 -8.07 18.00
CA ILE A 146 -13.65 -6.92 17.28
C ILE A 146 -14.47 -7.37 16.06
N TYR A 147 -14.00 -8.40 15.36
CA TYR A 147 -14.70 -9.01 14.22
C TYR A 147 -16.01 -9.68 14.65
N ARG A 148 -15.98 -10.45 15.76
CA ARG A 148 -17.19 -11.07 16.32
C ARG A 148 -18.24 -10.03 16.68
N ARG A 149 -17.84 -8.90 17.28
CA ARG A 149 -18.77 -7.80 17.57
C ARG A 149 -19.41 -7.22 16.30
N ALA A 150 -18.65 -7.07 15.22
CA ALA A 150 -19.20 -6.63 13.94
C ALA A 150 -20.22 -7.64 13.39
N LEU A 151 -19.89 -8.93 13.39
CA LEU A 151 -20.77 -10.02 12.94
C LEU A 151 -22.06 -10.11 13.79
N ASP A 152 -21.93 -10.03 15.12
CA ASP A 152 -23.06 -10.09 16.06
C ASP A 152 -24.02 -8.92 15.84
N ARG A 153 -23.49 -7.69 15.69
CA ARG A 153 -24.31 -6.49 15.40
C ARG A 153 -24.95 -6.55 14.02
N LEU A 154 -24.24 -7.10 13.04
CA LEU A 154 -24.79 -7.36 11.72
C LEU A 154 -25.79 -8.50 11.71
N GLY A 155 -25.82 -9.37 12.72
CA GLY A 155 -26.68 -10.54 12.81
C GLY A 155 -26.44 -11.54 11.66
N VAL A 156 -25.17 -11.82 11.34
CA VAL A 156 -24.74 -12.77 10.30
C VAL A 156 -23.67 -13.72 10.82
N ALA A 157 -23.61 -14.93 10.27
CA ALA A 157 -22.54 -15.87 10.56
C ALA A 157 -21.23 -15.46 9.84
N PRO A 158 -20.03 -15.87 10.33
CA PRO A 158 -18.77 -15.54 9.68
C PRO A 158 -18.74 -15.90 8.19
N GLU A 159 -19.26 -17.08 7.81
CA GLU A 159 -19.24 -17.59 6.43
C GLU A 159 -20.21 -16.83 5.50
N GLU A 160 -21.08 -15.98 6.06
CA GLU A 160 -21.98 -15.09 5.33
C GLU A 160 -21.37 -13.70 5.11
N ALA A 161 -20.17 -13.41 5.62
CA ALA A 161 -19.55 -12.09 5.57
C ALA A 161 -18.29 -12.05 4.70
N VAL A 162 -18.17 -10.99 3.90
CA VAL A 162 -16.91 -10.57 3.27
C VAL A 162 -16.27 -9.49 4.12
N PHE A 163 -14.97 -9.59 4.39
CA PHE A 163 -14.16 -8.55 5.03
C PHE A 163 -13.10 -8.02 4.08
N VAL A 164 -12.97 -6.70 3.97
CA VAL A 164 -12.03 -6.01 3.10
C VAL A 164 -11.16 -5.05 3.90
N ASP A 165 -9.85 -5.21 3.80
CA ASP A 165 -8.84 -4.43 4.55
C ASP A 165 -7.53 -4.37 3.76
N ASP A 166 -6.73 -3.32 3.90
CA ASP A 166 -5.44 -3.20 3.21
C ASP A 166 -4.34 -4.04 3.89
N GLN A 167 -4.49 -4.29 5.20
CA GLN A 167 -3.52 -5.01 6.02
C GLN A 167 -3.72 -6.52 5.97
N ARG A 168 -2.66 -7.23 5.57
CA ARG A 168 -2.66 -8.70 5.50
C ARG A 168 -3.05 -9.35 6.83
N ALA A 169 -2.53 -8.87 7.95
CA ALA A 169 -2.80 -9.45 9.27
C ALA A 169 -4.30 -9.39 9.64
N ASN A 170 -4.98 -8.29 9.28
CA ASN A 170 -6.41 -8.12 9.53
C ASN A 170 -7.23 -9.09 8.67
N VAL A 171 -6.88 -9.20 7.38
CA VAL A 171 -7.55 -10.13 6.45
C VAL A 171 -7.39 -11.59 6.90
N GLU A 172 -6.19 -12.00 7.32
CA GLU A 172 -5.94 -13.35 7.81
C GLU A 172 -6.67 -13.64 9.12
N ALA A 173 -6.79 -12.66 10.02
CA ALA A 173 -7.60 -12.81 11.24
C ALA A 173 -9.08 -13.04 10.93
N ALA A 174 -9.64 -12.31 9.96
CA ALA A 174 -11.01 -12.52 9.50
C ALA A 174 -11.19 -13.92 8.88
N ARG A 175 -10.24 -14.38 8.05
CA ARG A 175 -10.26 -15.72 7.45
C ARG A 175 -10.23 -16.82 8.51
N ARG A 176 -9.40 -16.69 9.55
CA ARG A 176 -9.36 -17.64 10.67
C ARG A 176 -10.67 -17.76 11.44
N LEU A 177 -11.54 -16.74 11.36
CA LEU A 177 -12.88 -16.76 11.95
C LEU A 177 -13.94 -17.38 11.03
N GLY A 178 -13.61 -17.75 9.80
CA GLY A 178 -14.54 -18.30 8.81
C GLY A 178 -15.08 -17.28 7.80
N MET A 179 -14.63 -16.02 7.85
CA MET A 179 -15.05 -14.99 6.90
C MET A 179 -14.36 -15.12 5.55
N THR A 180 -15.01 -14.62 4.50
CA THR A 180 -14.34 -14.39 3.21
C THR A 180 -13.50 -13.13 3.31
N GLY A 181 -12.18 -13.25 3.52
CA GLY A 181 -11.28 -12.10 3.63
C GLY A 181 -10.62 -11.72 2.29
N PHE A 182 -10.68 -10.45 1.92
CA PHE A 182 -9.99 -9.87 0.76
C PHE A 182 -9.06 -8.74 1.15
N ARG A 183 -7.82 -8.79 0.64
CA ARG A 183 -6.89 -7.67 0.76
C ARG A 183 -7.23 -6.62 -0.28
N PHE A 184 -7.45 -5.39 0.15
CA PHE A 184 -7.73 -4.29 -0.76
C PHE A 184 -6.51 -3.98 -1.63
N ARG A 185 -6.70 -4.08 -2.95
CA ARG A 185 -5.73 -3.71 -4.00
C ARG A 185 -6.39 -2.84 -5.07
N GLY A 186 -7.25 -1.93 -4.62
CA GLY A 186 -8.03 -1.05 -5.48
C GLY A 186 -9.41 -1.63 -5.86
N SER A 187 -10.34 -0.72 -6.17
CA SER A 187 -11.75 -1.01 -6.37
C SER A 187 -12.01 -1.99 -7.52
N ARG A 188 -11.22 -1.91 -8.60
CA ARG A 188 -11.32 -2.86 -9.73
C ARG A 188 -11.02 -4.30 -9.30
N HIS A 189 -9.95 -4.52 -8.54
CA HIS A 189 -9.60 -5.86 -8.04
C HIS A 189 -10.67 -6.36 -7.07
N LEU A 190 -11.14 -5.50 -6.17
CA LEU A 190 -12.20 -5.85 -5.22
C LEU A 190 -13.49 -6.26 -5.96
N ARG A 191 -13.93 -5.51 -6.98
CA ARG A 191 -15.11 -5.88 -7.80
C ARG A 191 -14.96 -7.27 -8.43
N ARG A 192 -13.77 -7.63 -8.93
CA ARG A 192 -13.51 -8.99 -9.44
C ARG A 192 -13.66 -10.06 -8.35
N GLN A 193 -13.08 -9.82 -7.17
CA GLN A 193 -13.16 -10.76 -6.05
C GLN A 193 -14.60 -10.94 -5.53
N LEU A 194 -15.34 -9.84 -5.40
CA LEU A 194 -16.75 -9.86 -5.02
C LEU A 194 -17.61 -10.60 -6.05
N ALA A 195 -17.39 -10.38 -7.35
CA ALA A 195 -18.07 -11.12 -8.41
C ALA A 195 -17.76 -12.63 -8.35
N ALA A 196 -16.50 -13.00 -8.09
CA ALA A 196 -16.08 -14.39 -7.99
C ALA A 196 -16.75 -15.16 -6.84
N VAL A 197 -17.18 -14.47 -5.78
CA VAL A 197 -17.97 -15.06 -4.68
C VAL A 197 -19.48 -14.92 -4.87
N GLY A 198 -19.92 -14.54 -6.07
CA GLY A 198 -21.32 -14.52 -6.47
C GLY A 198 -22.10 -13.26 -6.10
N LEU A 199 -21.42 -12.17 -5.72
CA LEU A 199 -22.08 -10.88 -5.48
C LEU A 199 -22.42 -10.17 -6.79
N PRO A 200 -23.54 -9.42 -6.84
CA PRO A 200 -24.03 -8.76 -8.06
C PRO A 200 -23.25 -7.47 -8.33
N VAL A 201 -21.96 -7.60 -8.63
CA VAL A 201 -21.09 -6.46 -8.93
C VAL A 201 -20.62 -6.52 -10.38
N THR A 202 -20.60 -5.36 -11.02
CA THR A 202 -20.00 -5.20 -12.34
C THR A 202 -18.56 -4.72 -12.20
N VAL A 203 -17.68 -5.26 -13.03
CA VAL A 203 -16.31 -4.78 -13.22
C VAL A 203 -16.32 -3.87 -14.45
N PRO A 204 -16.19 -2.53 -14.29
CA PRO A 204 -16.27 -1.60 -15.42
C PRO A 204 -15.23 -1.97 -16.49
N PRO A 205 -15.55 -2.05 -17.79
CA PRO A 205 -14.54 -2.34 -18.81
C PRO A 205 -13.49 -1.22 -18.86
N LEU A 206 -12.24 -1.58 -19.14
CA LEU A 206 -11.23 -0.58 -19.47
C LEU A 206 -11.39 -0.20 -20.93
N THR A 207 -11.54 1.09 -21.19
CA THR A 207 -11.58 1.63 -22.55
C THR A 207 -10.16 1.89 -23.04
N PRO A 208 -9.82 1.54 -24.29
CA PRO A 208 -8.54 1.90 -24.88
C PRO A 208 -8.30 3.41 -24.77
N VAL A 209 -7.11 3.77 -24.31
CA VAL A 209 -6.66 5.15 -24.21
C VAL A 209 -5.91 5.50 -25.50
N PRO A 210 -6.33 6.53 -26.23
CA PRO A 210 -5.59 6.98 -27.41
C PRO A 210 -4.22 7.55 -27.00
N ASP A 211 -3.25 7.49 -27.92
CA ASP A 211 -1.97 8.19 -27.81
C ASP A 211 -1.10 7.84 -26.59
N ILE A 212 -1.26 6.64 -26.02
CA ILE A 212 -0.28 6.12 -25.07
C ILE A 212 1.08 6.00 -25.77
N ARG A 213 2.10 6.65 -25.19
CA ARG A 213 3.49 6.66 -25.66
C ARG A 213 4.43 5.94 -24.70
N ALA A 214 4.02 5.73 -23.44
CA ALA A 214 4.86 5.17 -22.39
C ALA A 214 4.17 4.08 -21.56
N VAL A 215 4.91 3.04 -21.20
CA VAL A 215 4.52 2.05 -20.19
C VAL A 215 5.62 1.97 -19.12
N ILE A 216 5.22 2.19 -17.86
CA ILE A 216 6.11 2.25 -16.70
C ILE A 216 5.76 1.08 -15.79
N PHE A 217 6.76 0.30 -15.41
CA PHE A 217 6.59 -0.83 -14.49
C PHE A 217 7.32 -0.59 -13.17
N ASP A 218 6.73 -1.03 -12.07
CA ASP A 218 7.46 -1.31 -10.84
C ASP A 218 8.22 -2.65 -10.93
N TRP A 219 9.15 -2.89 -10.00
CA TRP A 219 9.93 -4.12 -9.91
C TRP A 219 9.40 -5.07 -8.82
N GLY A 220 9.43 -4.63 -7.55
CA GLY A 220 9.00 -5.44 -6.41
C GLY A 220 7.50 -5.71 -6.48
N GLY A 221 7.06 -6.95 -6.26
CA GLY A 221 5.64 -7.30 -6.37
C GLY A 221 5.08 -7.37 -7.79
N VAL A 222 5.79 -6.84 -8.80
CA VAL A 222 5.45 -6.91 -10.22
C VAL A 222 6.33 -7.93 -10.94
N PHE A 223 7.58 -7.58 -11.27
CA PHE A 223 8.54 -8.52 -11.87
C PHE A 223 8.99 -9.57 -10.88
N SER A 224 9.11 -9.17 -9.61
CA SER A 224 9.66 -10.01 -8.56
C SER A 224 8.61 -10.24 -7.48
N PRO A 225 7.81 -11.32 -7.57
CA PRO A 225 6.78 -11.62 -6.59
C PRO A 225 7.38 -11.69 -5.18
N LEU A 226 6.70 -11.09 -4.20
CA LEU A 226 7.16 -11.01 -2.81
C LEU A 226 6.89 -12.31 -2.04
N ALA A 227 7.23 -13.44 -2.66
CA ALA A 227 7.01 -14.79 -2.15
C ALA A 227 7.75 -15.08 -0.84
N PHE A 228 8.86 -14.37 -0.60
CA PHE A 228 9.66 -14.46 0.62
C PHE A 228 8.84 -14.17 1.89
N PHE A 229 7.77 -13.39 1.79
CA PHE A 229 6.90 -13.11 2.94
C PHE A 229 6.26 -14.37 3.54
N ARG A 230 6.17 -15.48 2.78
CA ARG A 230 5.67 -16.78 3.27
C ARG A 230 6.60 -17.42 4.30
N ARG A 231 7.87 -17.02 4.33
CA ARG A 231 8.90 -17.55 5.22
C ARG A 231 9.15 -16.66 6.45
N THR A 232 8.45 -15.53 6.55
CA THR A 232 8.65 -14.57 7.65
C THR A 232 8.47 -15.22 9.01
N GLU A 233 7.36 -15.92 9.22
CA GLU A 233 7.06 -16.57 10.50
C GLU A 233 8.08 -17.67 10.83
N GLU A 234 8.44 -18.51 9.84
CA GLU A 234 9.48 -19.53 9.98
C GLU A 234 10.81 -18.92 10.44
N TRP A 235 11.22 -17.82 9.82
CA TRP A 235 12.47 -17.13 10.16
C TRP A 235 12.44 -16.44 11.51
N GLU A 236 11.32 -15.80 11.87
CA GLU A 236 11.16 -15.22 13.20
C GLU A 236 11.26 -16.30 14.27
N GLN A 237 10.62 -17.46 14.07
CA GLN A 237 10.75 -18.61 14.97
C GLN A 237 12.18 -19.16 15.01
N ARG A 238 12.84 -19.33 13.84
CA ARG A 238 14.22 -19.84 13.73
C ARG A 238 15.22 -18.95 14.48
N LEU A 239 15.03 -17.63 14.45
CA LEU A 239 15.89 -16.65 15.10
C LEU A 239 15.43 -16.32 16.54
N GLY A 240 14.31 -16.89 17.01
CA GLY A 240 13.76 -16.60 18.34
C GLY A 240 13.25 -15.16 18.49
N LEU A 241 12.78 -14.55 17.41
CA LEU A 241 12.31 -13.17 17.34
C LEU A 241 10.81 -13.08 17.62
N PRO A 242 10.33 -11.98 18.26
CA PRO A 242 8.90 -11.68 18.33
C PRO A 242 8.29 -11.52 16.93
N GLU A 243 6.99 -11.86 16.80
CA GLU A 243 6.22 -11.69 15.57
C GLU A 243 6.32 -10.24 15.01
N GLY A 244 6.54 -10.11 13.70
CA GLY A 244 6.64 -8.83 13.00
C GLY A 244 8.00 -8.12 13.15
N THR A 245 8.97 -8.75 13.83
CA THR A 245 10.32 -8.19 13.96
C THR A 245 11.03 -8.09 12.61
N LEU A 246 10.93 -9.11 11.75
CA LEU A 246 11.55 -9.06 10.42
C LEU A 246 10.97 -7.92 9.60
N GLU A 247 9.64 -7.76 9.64
CA GLU A 247 8.97 -6.71 8.87
C GLU A 247 9.47 -5.32 9.27
N ARG A 248 9.56 -5.09 10.58
CA ARG A 248 10.03 -3.83 11.16
C ARG A 248 11.51 -3.56 10.88
N VAL A 249 12.36 -4.59 10.88
CA VAL A 249 13.82 -4.43 10.68
C VAL A 249 14.15 -4.26 9.20
N LEU A 250 13.51 -5.04 8.31
CA LEU A 250 13.84 -5.04 6.88
C LEU A 250 13.11 -3.96 6.07
N TRP A 251 11.89 -3.58 6.47
CA TRP A 251 11.08 -2.59 5.74
C TRP A 251 10.58 -1.45 6.64
N GLY A 252 11.32 -1.19 7.73
CA GLY A 252 11.05 -0.08 8.65
C GLY A 252 11.67 1.25 8.20
N ARG A 253 11.95 2.11 9.19
CA ARG A 253 12.50 3.45 8.96
C ARG A 253 13.84 3.43 8.22
N GLU A 254 14.74 2.51 8.57
CA GLU A 254 16.06 2.44 7.94
C GLU A 254 15.98 1.99 6.47
N TRP A 255 14.95 1.21 6.09
CA TRP A 255 14.68 0.88 4.69
C TRP A 255 14.31 2.13 3.89
N LYS A 256 13.43 3.00 4.42
CA LYS A 256 13.06 4.27 3.77
C LYS A 256 14.29 5.16 3.50
N ARG A 257 15.28 5.08 4.40
CA ARG A 257 16.54 5.82 4.24
C ARG A 257 17.46 5.15 3.22
N LEU A 258 17.52 3.83 3.19
CA LEU A 258 18.26 3.07 2.18
C LEU A 258 17.69 3.30 0.77
N GLU A 259 16.37 3.19 0.62
CA GLU A 259 15.69 3.35 -0.68
C GLU A 259 15.72 4.81 -1.19
N THR A 260 16.13 5.77 -0.37
CA THR A 260 16.36 7.17 -0.77
C THR A 260 17.85 7.53 -0.81
N GLY A 261 18.75 6.56 -0.66
CA GLY A 261 20.19 6.79 -0.68
C GLY A 261 20.73 7.62 0.50
N THR A 262 19.90 7.91 1.51
CA THR A 262 20.29 8.67 2.70
C THR A 262 20.92 7.80 3.80
N LEU A 263 20.89 6.47 3.64
CA LEU A 263 21.60 5.49 4.44
C LEU A 263 22.42 4.57 3.52
N PRO A 264 23.74 4.44 3.72
CA PRO A 264 24.56 3.48 2.98
C PRO A 264 24.18 2.03 3.29
N GLN A 265 24.37 1.12 2.32
CA GLN A 265 24.07 -0.31 2.47
C GLN A 265 24.75 -0.94 3.69
N GLU A 266 26.01 -0.57 3.95
CA GLU A 266 26.77 -1.08 5.08
C GLU A 266 26.13 -0.74 6.43
N ALA A 267 25.57 0.46 6.55
CA ALA A 267 24.90 0.92 7.77
C ALA A 267 23.52 0.25 7.92
N PHE A 268 22.85 -0.04 6.80
CA PHE A 268 21.63 -0.84 6.82
C PHE A 268 21.90 -2.28 7.25
N ASP A 269 22.97 -2.91 6.76
CA ASP A 269 23.35 -4.26 7.17
C ASP A 269 23.70 -4.32 8.68
N GLU A 270 24.33 -3.29 9.23
CA GLU A 270 24.55 -3.17 10.68
C GLU A 270 23.26 -2.99 11.48
N HIS A 271 22.26 -2.30 10.91
CA HIS A 271 20.93 -2.24 11.48
C HIS A 271 20.26 -3.62 11.49
N VAL A 272 20.31 -4.34 10.38
CA VAL A 272 19.76 -5.70 10.26
C VAL A 272 20.46 -6.67 11.20
N ALA A 273 21.79 -6.64 11.27
CA ALA A 273 22.56 -7.49 12.17
C ALA A 273 22.10 -7.31 13.62
N ARG A 274 22.01 -6.06 14.09
CA ARG A 274 21.55 -5.76 15.45
C ARG A 274 20.08 -6.13 15.66
N GLY A 275 19.22 -5.80 14.70
CA GLY A 275 17.77 -6.05 14.79
C GLY A 275 17.40 -7.53 14.84
N LEU A 276 18.20 -8.38 14.18
CA LEU A 276 17.98 -9.83 14.09
C LEU A 276 18.92 -10.64 15.00
N GLY A 277 19.82 -9.99 15.75
CA GLY A 277 20.79 -10.66 16.61
C GLY A 277 21.87 -11.46 15.84
N LEU A 278 22.20 -11.06 14.61
CA LEU A 278 23.21 -11.70 13.79
C LEU A 278 24.62 -11.18 14.17
N PRO A 279 25.65 -12.05 14.16
CA PRO A 279 26.96 -11.72 14.73
C PRO A 279 27.79 -10.73 13.89
N ASP A 280 27.62 -10.73 12.57
CA ASP A 280 28.43 -9.96 11.64
C ASP A 280 27.73 -9.76 10.29
N ARG A 281 28.36 -8.99 9.39
CA ARG A 281 27.85 -8.73 8.04
C ARG A 281 27.79 -9.98 7.15
N GLU A 282 28.63 -10.98 7.41
CA GLU A 282 28.61 -12.23 6.63
C GLU A 282 27.39 -13.09 7.00
N ALA A 283 26.97 -13.07 8.26
CA ALA A 283 25.70 -13.64 8.68
C ALA A 283 24.50 -12.90 8.05
N VAL A 284 24.54 -11.57 7.92
CA VAL A 284 23.51 -10.80 7.22
C VAL A 284 23.41 -11.19 5.73
N ARG A 285 24.55 -11.30 5.03
CA ARG A 285 24.56 -11.75 3.62
C ARG A 285 23.99 -13.15 3.44
N ARG A 286 24.38 -14.10 4.31
CA ARG A 286 23.80 -15.45 4.30
C ARG A 286 22.30 -15.43 4.60
N PHE A 287 21.88 -14.60 5.55
CA PHE A 287 20.47 -14.39 5.83
C PHE A 287 19.72 -13.89 4.59
N TYR A 288 20.19 -12.86 3.90
CA TYR A 288 19.55 -12.39 2.66
C TYR A 288 19.51 -13.46 1.58
N ALA A 289 20.63 -14.16 1.35
CA ALA A 289 20.72 -15.21 0.35
C ALA A 289 19.70 -16.33 0.62
N GLU A 290 19.53 -16.75 1.87
CA GLU A 290 18.55 -17.77 2.24
C GLU A 290 17.11 -17.23 2.27
N TYR A 291 16.88 -16.03 2.81
CA TYR A 291 15.55 -15.42 2.96
C TYR A 291 14.92 -15.11 1.61
N TYR A 292 15.72 -14.56 0.68
CA TYR A 292 15.29 -14.24 -0.67
C TYR A 292 15.51 -15.37 -1.67
N ALA A 293 16.04 -16.54 -1.29
CA ALA A 293 16.49 -17.61 -2.21
C ALA A 293 15.48 -17.97 -3.32
N GLU A 294 14.19 -18.08 -2.97
CA GLU A 294 13.12 -18.51 -3.86
C GLU A 294 12.58 -17.40 -4.77
N GLN A 295 13.11 -16.18 -4.65
CA GLN A 295 12.68 -15.05 -5.45
C GLN A 295 13.09 -15.25 -6.91
N GLN A 296 12.09 -15.23 -7.79
CA GLN A 296 12.23 -15.36 -9.24
C GLN A 296 11.71 -14.10 -9.92
N ILE A 297 12.15 -13.89 -11.17
CA ILE A 297 11.54 -12.89 -12.05
C ILE A 297 10.45 -13.55 -12.90
N GLU A 298 9.36 -12.84 -13.16
CA GLU A 298 8.25 -13.32 -13.99
C GLU A 298 8.62 -13.27 -15.49
N PRO A 299 8.80 -14.43 -16.16
CA PRO A 299 9.24 -14.47 -17.55
C PRO A 299 8.26 -13.81 -18.52
N ARG A 300 6.94 -13.92 -18.27
CA ARG A 300 5.93 -13.33 -19.16
C ARG A 300 5.98 -11.80 -19.15
N LEU A 301 6.34 -11.18 -18.03
CA LEU A 301 6.54 -9.73 -17.97
C LEU A 301 7.80 -9.30 -18.70
N VAL A 302 8.86 -10.12 -18.71
CA VAL A 302 10.05 -9.89 -19.54
C VAL A 302 9.69 -9.93 -21.03
N GLU A 303 8.90 -10.91 -21.45
CA GLU A 303 8.38 -10.99 -22.83
C GLU A 303 7.50 -9.79 -23.18
N ALA A 304 6.60 -9.39 -22.28
CA ALA A 304 5.75 -8.23 -22.44
C ALA A 304 6.56 -6.93 -22.63
N VAL A 305 7.58 -6.69 -21.79
CA VAL A 305 8.48 -5.52 -21.96
C VAL A 305 9.12 -5.52 -23.34
N ARG A 306 9.70 -6.65 -23.75
CA ARG A 306 10.35 -6.77 -25.07
C ARG A 306 9.38 -6.56 -26.22
N ALA A 307 8.14 -7.02 -26.10
CA ALA A 307 7.09 -6.85 -27.10
C ALA A 307 6.53 -5.41 -27.16
N LEU A 308 6.54 -4.69 -26.04
CA LEU A 308 6.13 -3.29 -25.97
C LEU A 308 7.17 -2.35 -26.56
N ARG A 309 8.46 -2.70 -26.44
CA ARG A 309 9.56 -1.91 -26.99
C ARG A 309 9.44 -1.80 -28.51
N GLY A 310 9.78 -0.63 -29.03
CA GLY A 310 9.63 -0.27 -30.45
C GLY A 310 8.28 0.37 -30.79
N ARG A 311 7.22 0.10 -30.03
CA ARG A 311 5.94 0.82 -30.13
C ARG A 311 5.75 1.85 -29.02
N TYR A 312 6.22 1.53 -27.82
CA TYR A 312 6.16 2.41 -26.65
C TYR A 312 7.56 2.64 -26.09
N ARG A 313 7.75 3.77 -25.40
CA ARG A 313 8.86 3.92 -24.46
C ARG A 313 8.55 3.09 -23.22
N VAL A 314 9.45 2.21 -22.79
CA VAL A 314 9.22 1.33 -21.65
C VAL A 314 10.20 1.65 -20.53
N ALA A 315 9.69 1.92 -19.34
CA ALA A 315 10.50 2.28 -18.19
C ALA A 315 10.30 1.34 -16.99
N LEU A 316 11.34 1.20 -16.19
CA LEU A 316 11.27 0.62 -14.86
C LEU A 316 11.45 1.74 -13.82
N LEU A 317 10.48 1.85 -12.90
CA LEU A 317 10.44 2.79 -11.79
C LEU A 317 10.30 2.02 -10.48
N THR A 318 11.40 1.86 -9.76
CA THR A 318 11.45 1.03 -8.55
C THR A 318 11.92 1.81 -7.33
N ASN A 319 11.28 1.52 -6.19
CA ASN A 319 11.89 1.82 -4.90
C ASN A 319 12.86 0.69 -4.57
N ALA A 320 14.15 0.97 -4.60
CA ALA A 320 15.17 -0.06 -4.43
C ALA A 320 16.39 0.48 -3.67
N TYR A 321 17.25 -0.45 -3.24
CA TYR A 321 18.54 -0.15 -2.64
C TYR A 321 19.59 0.20 -3.70
N PRO A 322 20.74 0.79 -3.30
CA PRO A 322 21.87 1.01 -4.21
C PRO A 322 22.31 -0.28 -4.92
N ASP A 323 22.82 -0.18 -6.15
CA ASP A 323 23.32 -1.32 -6.95
C ASP A 323 22.31 -2.42 -7.32
N HIS A 324 21.01 -2.20 -7.07
CA HIS A 324 19.93 -3.14 -7.42
C HIS A 324 20.02 -3.68 -8.87
N ALA A 325 20.36 -2.83 -9.84
CA ALA A 325 20.48 -3.27 -11.24
C ALA A 325 21.63 -4.27 -11.46
N GLU A 326 22.74 -4.15 -10.73
CA GLU A 326 23.85 -5.10 -10.82
C GLU A 326 23.46 -6.43 -10.19
N GLU A 327 22.82 -6.42 -9.02
CA GLU A 327 22.38 -7.66 -8.37
C GLU A 327 21.35 -8.41 -9.24
N VAL A 328 20.37 -7.70 -9.81
CA VAL A 328 19.39 -8.30 -10.71
C VAL A 328 20.06 -8.95 -11.93
N LYS A 329 21.08 -8.29 -12.49
CA LYS A 329 21.87 -8.84 -13.61
C LYS A 329 22.66 -10.07 -13.22
N GLU A 330 23.37 -10.04 -12.11
CA GLU A 330 24.17 -11.17 -11.64
C GLU A 330 23.29 -12.38 -11.30
N ARG A 331 22.14 -12.11 -10.67
CA ARG A 331 21.24 -13.14 -10.17
C ARG A 331 20.34 -13.74 -11.26
N TYR A 332 19.85 -12.93 -12.18
CA TYR A 332 18.84 -13.34 -13.15
C TYR A 332 19.28 -13.24 -14.62
N GLY A 333 20.48 -12.71 -14.88
CA GLY A 333 20.95 -12.46 -16.25
C GLY A 333 20.13 -11.39 -16.99
N PHE A 334 19.37 -10.58 -16.25
CA PHE A 334 18.50 -9.53 -16.76
C PHE A 334 19.06 -8.18 -16.29
N ASP A 335 19.51 -7.32 -17.20
CA ASP A 335 20.06 -6.01 -16.83
C ASP A 335 19.00 -4.92 -17.08
N PRO A 336 18.36 -4.37 -16.02
CA PRO A 336 17.29 -3.39 -16.19
C PRO A 336 17.72 -2.15 -17.00
N ARG A 337 19.01 -1.81 -16.99
CA ARG A 337 19.54 -0.63 -17.70
C ARG A 337 19.57 -0.80 -19.21
N THR A 338 19.56 -2.04 -19.70
CA THR A 338 19.57 -2.35 -21.14
C THR A 338 18.22 -2.89 -21.61
N GLU A 339 17.48 -3.58 -20.74
CA GLU A 339 16.17 -4.18 -21.04
C GLU A 339 15.02 -3.16 -21.03
N PHE A 340 15.18 -2.00 -20.38
CA PHE A 340 14.26 -0.86 -20.44
C PHE A 340 14.86 0.33 -21.19
N ASP A 341 14.02 1.22 -21.72
CA ASP A 341 14.46 2.49 -22.32
C ASP A 341 14.85 3.51 -21.24
N LEU A 342 14.31 3.36 -20.03
CA LEU A 342 14.66 4.14 -18.85
C LEU A 342 14.59 3.26 -17.60
N TYR A 343 15.67 3.25 -16.83
CA TYR A 343 15.72 2.67 -15.49
C TYR A 343 15.80 3.80 -14.45
N VAL A 344 14.88 3.79 -13.48
CA VAL A 344 14.86 4.74 -12.36
C VAL A 344 14.85 3.96 -11.04
N ASN A 345 15.92 4.14 -10.28
CA ASN A 345 16.10 3.64 -8.92
C ASN A 345 15.96 4.81 -7.93
N SER A 346 15.06 4.67 -6.96
CA SER A 346 14.84 5.69 -5.94
C SER A 346 16.09 6.05 -5.14
N ALA A 347 16.96 5.08 -4.82
CA ALA A 347 18.15 5.34 -4.02
C ALA A 347 19.20 6.16 -4.77
N GLU A 348 19.30 5.95 -6.08
CA GLU A 348 20.20 6.69 -6.97
C GLU A 348 19.69 8.13 -7.22
N LEU A 349 18.37 8.32 -7.22
CA LEU A 349 17.75 9.63 -7.43
C LEU A 349 17.60 10.45 -6.14
N GLY A 350 17.51 9.79 -4.98
CA GLY A 350 17.25 10.43 -3.69
C GLY A 350 15.77 10.70 -3.39
N VAL A 351 14.86 10.20 -4.23
CA VAL A 351 13.41 10.37 -4.11
C VAL A 351 12.75 9.04 -4.39
N ALA A 352 11.75 8.66 -3.60
CA ALA A 352 11.05 7.38 -3.68
C ALA A 352 9.54 7.58 -3.95
N LYS A 353 8.90 6.59 -4.57
CA LYS A 353 7.43 6.50 -4.56
C LYS A 353 6.95 6.44 -3.10
N PRO A 354 5.88 7.14 -2.71
CA PRO A 354 4.88 7.77 -3.57
C PRO A 354 5.06 9.28 -3.81
N ASP A 355 6.28 9.84 -3.67
CA ASP A 355 6.51 11.27 -3.93
C ASP A 355 6.24 11.64 -5.41
N PRO A 356 5.33 12.59 -5.72
CA PRO A 356 5.07 13.07 -7.08
C PRO A 356 6.31 13.51 -7.89
N ALA A 357 7.40 13.89 -7.24
CA ALA A 357 8.65 14.24 -7.90
C ALA A 357 9.27 13.08 -8.69
N ILE A 358 9.18 11.83 -8.22
CA ILE A 358 9.77 10.67 -8.93
C ILE A 358 9.02 10.37 -10.24
N TYR A 359 7.69 10.50 -10.23
CA TYR A 359 6.87 10.30 -11.43
C TYR A 359 7.11 11.41 -12.45
N ARG A 360 7.22 12.68 -12.01
CA ARG A 360 7.58 13.80 -12.89
C ARG A 360 8.93 13.57 -13.55
N TYR A 361 9.93 13.12 -12.79
CA TYR A 361 11.24 12.77 -13.32
C TYR A 361 11.13 11.71 -14.44
N VAL A 362 10.36 10.63 -14.24
CA VAL A 362 10.15 9.61 -15.29
C VAL A 362 9.49 10.21 -16.52
N LEU A 363 8.39 10.96 -16.37
CA LEU A 363 7.67 11.58 -17.48
C LEU A 363 8.56 12.53 -18.28
N ASP A 364 9.35 13.37 -17.61
CA ASP A 364 10.27 14.32 -18.23
C ASP A 364 11.38 13.59 -19.01
N ARG A 365 12.00 12.57 -18.41
CA ARG A 365 13.04 11.76 -19.07
C ARG A 365 12.50 10.94 -20.24
N MET A 366 11.24 10.53 -20.16
CA MET A 366 10.53 9.86 -21.25
C MET A 366 9.87 10.82 -22.23
N GLU A 367 9.92 12.13 -22.02
CA GLU A 367 9.33 13.17 -22.88
C GLU A 367 7.83 12.91 -23.20
N VAL A 368 7.08 12.45 -22.20
CA VAL A 368 5.64 12.17 -22.29
C VAL A 368 4.84 12.98 -21.27
N GLN A 369 3.61 13.30 -21.64
CA GLN A 369 2.62 13.88 -20.73
C GLN A 369 2.03 12.78 -19.84
N PRO A 370 1.49 13.12 -18.64
CA PRO A 370 0.88 12.13 -17.75
C PRO A 370 -0.16 11.24 -18.44
N GLY A 371 -1.08 11.83 -19.22
CA GLY A 371 -2.14 11.10 -19.92
C GLY A 371 -1.65 10.18 -21.06
N GLU A 372 -0.37 10.25 -21.43
CA GLU A 372 0.24 9.39 -22.45
C GLU A 372 0.99 8.20 -21.83
N ALA A 373 0.92 8.01 -20.51
CA ALA A 373 1.63 6.98 -19.78
C ALA A 373 0.68 6.02 -19.04
N VAL A 374 1.05 4.74 -19.03
CA VAL A 374 0.45 3.72 -18.15
C VAL A 374 1.48 3.28 -17.12
N PHE A 375 1.12 3.27 -15.83
CA PHE A 375 1.96 2.83 -14.72
C PHE A 375 1.39 1.57 -14.04
N LEU A 376 2.21 0.54 -13.90
CA LEU A 376 1.87 -0.72 -13.24
C LEU A 376 2.67 -0.87 -11.95
N ASP A 377 1.98 -1.00 -10.82
CA ASP A 377 2.58 -1.14 -9.48
C ASP A 377 1.63 -1.93 -8.57
N ASP A 378 2.15 -2.79 -7.70
CA ASP A 378 1.31 -3.66 -6.86
C ASP A 378 0.69 -2.92 -5.67
N LEU A 379 1.16 -1.70 -5.39
CA LEU A 379 0.76 -0.91 -4.25
C LEU A 379 -0.16 0.25 -4.66
N VAL A 380 -1.38 0.22 -4.13
CA VAL A 380 -2.36 1.30 -4.30
C VAL A 380 -1.75 2.66 -3.95
N ARG A 381 -1.01 2.74 -2.83
CA ARG A 381 -0.30 3.95 -2.38
C ARG A 381 0.66 4.55 -3.42
N ASN A 382 1.21 3.74 -4.33
CA ASN A 382 2.09 4.22 -5.40
C ASN A 382 1.28 4.58 -6.66
N THR A 383 0.20 3.86 -6.96
CA THR A 383 -0.65 4.17 -8.12
C THR A 383 -1.50 5.43 -7.91
N ASP A 384 -1.83 5.75 -6.67
CA ASP A 384 -2.74 6.84 -6.33
C ASP A 384 -2.20 8.24 -6.67
N PRO A 385 -0.99 8.63 -6.22
CA PRO A 385 -0.38 9.88 -6.65
C PRO A 385 -0.14 9.94 -8.17
N ALA A 386 0.24 8.82 -8.79
CA ALA A 386 0.40 8.75 -10.25
C ALA A 386 -0.93 9.06 -10.95
N ARG A 387 -2.04 8.49 -10.48
CA ARG A 387 -3.39 8.76 -10.99
C ARG A 387 -3.80 10.22 -10.78
N LEU A 388 -3.47 10.79 -9.61
CA LEU A 388 -3.72 12.20 -9.32
C LEU A 388 -2.99 13.14 -10.30
N MET A 389 -1.81 12.73 -10.79
CA MET A 389 -1.07 13.45 -11.83
C MET A 389 -1.63 13.27 -13.24
N GLY A 390 -2.59 12.37 -13.44
CA GLY A 390 -3.17 12.04 -14.75
C GLY A 390 -2.52 10.86 -15.45
N ILE A 391 -1.64 10.11 -14.79
CA ILE A 391 -1.08 8.85 -15.32
C ILE A 391 -2.15 7.76 -15.25
N HIS A 392 -2.32 6.99 -16.33
CA HIS A 392 -3.19 5.81 -16.28
C HIS A 392 -2.53 4.73 -15.45
N THR A 393 -3.27 4.05 -14.58
CA THR A 393 -2.65 3.12 -13.61
C THR A 393 -3.33 1.77 -13.60
N ILE A 394 -2.53 0.71 -13.43
CA ILE A 394 -2.99 -0.63 -13.11
C ILE A 394 -2.39 -1.01 -11.76
N VAL A 395 -3.24 -1.34 -10.79
CA VAL A 395 -2.77 -1.96 -9.55
C VAL A 395 -2.47 -3.43 -9.86
N PHE A 396 -1.20 -3.81 -9.84
CA PHE A 396 -0.75 -5.14 -10.20
C PHE A 396 -1.18 -6.15 -9.13
N THR A 397 -1.92 -7.18 -9.54
CA THR A 397 -2.37 -8.26 -8.64
C THR A 397 -1.72 -9.57 -8.99
N ASP A 398 -1.75 -9.89 -10.28
CA ASP A 398 -1.22 -11.07 -10.92
C ASP A 398 -0.98 -10.76 -12.40
N VAL A 399 -0.12 -11.56 -13.01
CA VAL A 399 0.40 -11.33 -14.36
C VAL A 399 -0.70 -11.38 -15.42
N GLU A 400 -1.59 -12.37 -15.32
CA GLU A 400 -2.66 -12.58 -16.31
C GLU A 400 -3.62 -11.40 -16.31
N THR A 401 -4.10 -11.01 -15.13
CA THR A 401 -5.02 -9.88 -14.97
C THR A 401 -4.37 -8.56 -15.38
N ALA A 402 -3.11 -8.33 -14.99
CA ALA A 402 -2.40 -7.09 -15.30
C ALA A 402 -2.14 -6.94 -16.81
N LEU A 403 -1.71 -8.01 -17.50
CA LEU A 403 -1.49 -7.97 -18.94
C LEU A 403 -2.81 -7.85 -19.73
N ALA A 404 -3.91 -8.45 -19.24
CA ALA A 404 -5.23 -8.27 -19.83
C ALA A 404 -5.75 -6.83 -19.68
N ASP A 405 -5.55 -6.22 -18.50
CA ASP A 405 -5.91 -4.82 -18.26
C ASP A 405 -5.03 -3.88 -19.09
N LEU A 406 -3.73 -4.16 -19.20
CA LEU A 406 -2.81 -3.39 -20.03
C LEU A 406 -3.18 -3.50 -21.52
N SER A 407 -3.49 -4.71 -22.00
CA SER A 407 -3.96 -4.92 -23.38
C SER A 407 -5.24 -4.14 -23.67
N SER A 408 -6.15 -4.07 -22.69
CA SER A 408 -7.40 -3.31 -22.81
C SER A 408 -7.14 -1.81 -22.90
N LEU A 409 -6.23 -1.27 -22.07
CA LEU A 409 -5.86 0.15 -22.10
C LEU A 409 -5.10 0.52 -23.39
N LEU A 410 -4.23 -0.36 -23.90
CA LEU A 410 -3.48 -0.10 -25.13
C LEU A 410 -4.29 -0.40 -26.40
N GLY A 411 -5.44 -1.06 -26.28
CA GLY A 411 -6.31 -1.42 -27.41
C GLY A 411 -5.75 -2.51 -28.33
N HIS A 412 -4.78 -3.30 -27.86
CA HIS A 412 -4.23 -4.44 -28.58
C HIS A 412 -3.66 -5.48 -27.61
N PRO A 413 -3.59 -6.76 -27.99
CA PRO A 413 -3.05 -7.79 -27.12
C PRO A 413 -1.55 -7.59 -26.85
N ILE A 414 -1.12 -7.98 -25.66
CA ILE A 414 0.27 -8.16 -25.24
C ILE A 414 0.46 -9.66 -24.93
N PRO A 415 1.58 -10.27 -25.36
CA PRO A 415 1.88 -11.68 -25.10
C PRO A 415 1.94 -12.04 -23.59
#